data_AF-A0A0F2L560-F1
#
_entry.id   AF-A0A0F2L560-F1
#
_cell.length_a   1.000
_cell.length_b   1.000
_cell.length_c   1.000
_cell.angle_alpha   90.00
_cell.angle_beta   90.00
_cell.angle_gamma   90.00
#
_symmetry.space_group_name_H-M   'P 1'
#
loop_
_entity.id
_entity.type
_entity.pdbx_description
1 polymer ?
#
loop_
_entity_poly.entity_id
_entity_poly.type
_entity_poly.pdbx_seq_one_letter_code
_entity_poly.pdbx_strand_id
1 'polypeptide(L)'
;MRTGRRLAKVNEQLEAVDLINMVRSIYNLSYRELSQILDIPESILCRYANGDLLPSLNTVDIIKDRLKVMLNLTEVLRRSITVKDGFIDLNNILFNPYILKLYQRRVLEVFS
;
A
#
# COMPACT_ATOMS: atom_id res chain seq x y z
N MET A 1 -6.64 23.56 19.58
CA MET A 1 -6.04 22.65 18.56
C MET A 1 -6.78 21.30 18.44
N ARG A 2 -8.11 21.28 18.22
CA ARG A 2 -8.91 20.04 18.09
C ARG A 2 -8.99 19.55 16.64
N THR A 3 -9.03 20.47 15.68
CA THR A 3 -9.07 20.20 14.24
C THR A 3 -7.81 19.48 13.76
N GLY A 4 -6.63 19.93 14.20
CA GLY A 4 -5.35 19.30 13.81
C GLY A 4 -5.25 17.82 14.20
N ARG A 5 -5.68 17.46 15.42
CA ARG A 5 -5.71 16.05 15.86
C ARG A 5 -6.67 15.19 15.05
N ARG A 6 -7.84 15.74 14.65
CA ARG A 6 -8.80 15.02 13.81
C ARG A 6 -8.23 14.75 12.42
N LEU A 7 -7.57 15.74 11.83
CA LEU A 7 -6.95 15.60 10.51
C LEU A 7 -5.81 14.58 10.53
N ALA A 8 -4.94 14.63 11.54
CA ALA A 8 -3.86 13.66 11.71
C ALA A 8 -4.39 12.21 11.77
N LYS A 9 -5.44 11.99 12.58
CA LYS A 9 -6.11 10.69 12.67
C LYS A 9 -6.63 10.20 11.31
N VAL A 10 -7.33 11.06 10.57
CA VAL A 10 -7.87 10.68 9.25
C VAL A 10 -6.75 10.37 8.27
N ASN A 11 -5.66 11.14 8.29
CA ASN A 11 -4.49 10.88 7.44
C ASN A 11 -3.89 9.49 7.69
N GLU A 12 -3.76 9.07 8.96
CA GLU A 12 -3.26 7.73 9.28
C GLU A 12 -4.20 6.61 8.80
N GLN A 13 -5.51 6.83 8.93
CA GLN A 13 -6.50 5.87 8.44
C GLN A 13 -6.47 5.74 6.91
N LEU A 14 -6.31 6.86 6.19
CA LEU A 14 -6.15 6.87 4.73
C LEU A 14 -4.83 6.24 4.30
N GLU A 15 -3.73 6.46 5.05
CA GLU A 15 -2.45 5.81 4.77
C GLU A 15 -2.58 4.27 4.85
N ALA A 16 -3.34 3.75 5.81
CA ALA A 16 -3.59 2.31 5.91
C ALA A 16 -4.41 1.77 4.72
N VAL A 17 -5.42 2.49 4.27
CA VAL A 17 -6.20 2.15 3.06
C VAL A 17 -5.29 2.14 1.82
N ASP A 18 -4.40 3.12 1.71
CA ASP A 18 -3.42 3.19 0.63
C ASP A 18 -2.45 2.00 0.65
N LEU A 19 -1.98 1.59 1.82
CA LEU A 19 -1.11 0.41 1.97
C LEU A 19 -1.80 -0.88 1.49
N ILE A 20 -3.07 -1.07 1.87
CA ILE A 20 -3.89 -2.19 1.40
C ILE A 20 -3.94 -2.21 -0.13
N ASN A 21 -4.29 -1.10 -0.75
CA ASN A 21 -4.44 -1.02 -2.21
C ASN A 21 -3.10 -1.14 -2.95
N MET A 22 -2.02 -0.55 -2.42
CA MET A 22 -0.67 -0.68 -2.98
C MET A 22 -0.19 -2.12 -2.96
N VAL A 23 -0.21 -2.79 -1.81
CA VAL A 23 0.24 -4.18 -1.70
C VAL A 23 -0.61 -5.08 -2.60
N ARG A 24 -1.94 -4.91 -2.55
CA ARG A 24 -2.85 -5.71 -3.37
C ARG A 24 -2.55 -5.57 -4.87
N SER A 25 -2.36 -4.35 -5.35
CA SER A 25 -2.11 -4.11 -6.77
C SER A 25 -0.71 -4.52 -7.22
N ILE A 26 0.32 -4.28 -6.41
CA ILE A 26 1.71 -4.61 -6.75
C ILE A 26 1.92 -6.13 -6.79
N TYR A 27 1.33 -6.84 -5.83
CA TYR A 27 1.49 -8.29 -5.69
C TYR A 27 0.32 -9.09 -6.28
N ASN A 28 -0.66 -8.43 -6.89
CA ASN A 28 -1.87 -9.03 -7.46
C ASN A 28 -2.60 -9.97 -6.48
N LEU A 29 -2.73 -9.55 -5.22
CA LEU A 29 -3.36 -10.36 -4.18
C LEU A 29 -4.88 -10.25 -4.25
N SER A 30 -5.56 -11.35 -3.95
CA SER A 30 -6.98 -11.35 -3.58
C SER A 30 -7.19 -10.79 -2.17
N TYR A 31 -8.43 -10.37 -1.86
CA TYR A 31 -8.75 -9.98 -0.48
C TYR A 31 -8.66 -11.16 0.49
N ARG A 32 -8.89 -12.39 0.02
CA ARG A 32 -8.66 -13.62 0.80
C ARG A 32 -7.19 -13.80 1.20
N GLU A 33 -6.26 -13.63 0.27
CA GLU A 33 -4.82 -13.73 0.58
C GLU A 33 -4.38 -12.61 1.52
N LEU A 34 -4.87 -11.38 1.27
CA LEU A 34 -4.59 -10.26 2.16
C LEU A 34 -5.19 -10.44 3.55
N SER A 35 -6.34 -11.11 3.66
CA SER A 35 -6.98 -11.49 4.92
C SER A 35 -6.07 -12.38 5.76
N GLN A 36 -5.40 -13.34 5.14
CA GLN A 36 -4.43 -14.22 5.82
C GLN A 36 -3.19 -13.44 6.29
N ILE A 37 -2.71 -12.49 5.48
CA ILE A 37 -1.57 -11.65 5.84
C ILE A 37 -1.91 -10.74 7.02
N LEU A 38 -3.09 -10.14 7.03
CA LEU A 38 -3.46 -9.12 8.01
C LEU A 38 -4.18 -9.65 9.24
N ASP A 39 -4.69 -10.88 9.20
CA ASP A 39 -5.62 -11.43 10.18
C ASP A 39 -6.87 -10.52 10.34
N ILE A 40 -7.38 -10.04 9.20
CA ILE A 40 -8.57 -9.19 9.11
C ILE A 40 -9.55 -9.86 8.15
N PRO A 41 -10.85 -9.99 8.47
CA PRO A 41 -11.82 -10.63 7.58
C PRO A 41 -11.85 -10.00 6.18
N GLU A 42 -11.93 -10.84 5.15
CA GLU A 42 -11.98 -10.45 3.74
C GLU A 42 -13.06 -9.38 3.45
N SER A 43 -14.26 -9.54 4.02
CA SER A 43 -15.35 -8.58 3.85
C SER A 43 -15.03 -7.19 4.42
N ILE A 44 -14.26 -7.13 5.50
CA ILE A 44 -13.81 -5.88 6.12
C ILE A 44 -12.70 -5.24 5.28
N LEU A 45 -11.76 -6.04 4.76
CA LEU A 45 -10.70 -5.54 3.88
C LEU A 45 -11.26 -4.93 2.59
N CYS A 46 -12.29 -5.54 2.00
CA CYS A 46 -12.98 -4.99 0.84
C CYS A 46 -13.57 -3.61 1.14
N ARG A 47 -14.25 -3.46 2.29
CA ARG A 47 -14.81 -2.17 2.72
C ARG A 47 -13.74 -1.12 3.01
N TYR A 48 -12.60 -1.51 3.60
CA TYR A 48 -11.47 -0.61 3.78
C TYR A 48 -10.90 -0.15 2.44
N ALA A 49 -10.63 -1.07 1.52
CA ALA A 49 -10.05 -0.79 0.21
C ALA A 49 -10.93 0.13 -0.66
N ASN A 50 -12.26 -0.02 -0.54
CA ASN A 50 -13.23 0.81 -1.25
C ASN A 50 -13.52 2.17 -0.55
N GLY A 51 -13.09 2.34 0.69
CA GLY A 51 -13.36 3.55 1.49
C GLY A 51 -14.74 3.58 2.17
N ASP A 52 -15.51 2.47 2.14
CA ASP A 52 -16.81 2.33 2.81
C ASP A 52 -16.70 2.33 4.35
N LEU A 53 -15.51 2.04 4.85
CA LEU A 53 -15.17 2.01 6.27
C LEU A 53 -13.71 2.43 6.43
N LEU A 54 -13.40 3.22 7.46
CA LEU A 54 -12.02 3.51 7.83
C LEU A 54 -11.59 2.58 8.98
N PRO A 55 -10.35 2.05 8.95
CA PRO A 55 -9.83 1.22 10.02
C PRO A 55 -9.74 1.99 11.35
N SER A 56 -9.88 1.30 12.48
CA SER A 56 -9.56 1.90 13.79
C SER A 56 -8.06 2.19 13.88
N LEU A 57 -7.62 3.06 14.81
CA LEU A 57 -6.18 3.35 14.97
C LEU A 57 -5.38 2.08 15.31
N ASN A 58 -5.90 1.22 16.19
CA ASN A 58 -5.26 -0.06 16.48
C ASN A 58 -5.14 -0.95 15.23
N THR A 59 -6.16 -0.93 14.36
CA THR A 59 -6.13 -1.66 13.09
C THR A 59 -5.15 -1.03 12.08
N VAL A 60 -5.03 0.31 12.07
CA VAL A 60 -4.06 1.04 11.27
C VAL A 60 -2.64 0.58 11.60
N ASP A 61 -2.30 0.48 12.89
CA ASP A 61 -0.97 0.04 13.32
C ASP A 61 -0.66 -1.38 12.82
N ILE A 62 -1.60 -2.31 12.98
CA ILE A 62 -1.49 -3.68 12.45
C ILE A 62 -1.23 -3.69 10.93
N ILE A 63 -2.00 -2.89 10.18
CA ILE A 63 -1.84 -2.78 8.72
C ILE A 63 -0.45 -2.22 8.38
N LYS A 64 -0.02 -1.17 9.05
CA LYS A 64 1.29 -0.53 8.79
C LYS A 64 2.44 -1.49 9.06
N ASP A 65 2.43 -2.15 10.21
CA ASP A 65 3.50 -3.05 10.63
C ASP A 65 3.64 -4.24 9.67
N ARG A 66 2.51 -4.81 9.22
CA ARG A 66 2.52 -5.99 8.34
C ARG A 66 2.77 -5.65 6.87
N LEU A 67 2.27 -4.52 6.37
CA LEU A 67 2.34 -4.20 4.94
C LEU A 67 3.54 -3.34 4.54
N LYS A 68 4.06 -2.47 5.42
CA LYS A 68 5.20 -1.61 5.06
C LYS A 68 6.43 -2.41 4.66
N VAL A 69 6.68 -3.54 5.35
CA VAL A 69 7.81 -4.44 5.04
C VAL A 69 7.72 -5.05 3.64
N MET A 70 6.51 -5.19 3.09
CA MET A 70 6.29 -5.68 1.73
C MET A 70 6.52 -4.61 0.67
N LEU A 71 6.59 -3.34 1.05
CA LEU A 71 6.71 -2.21 0.11
C LEU A 71 8.13 -1.65 0.06
N ASN A 72 9.16 -2.49 0.21
CA ASN A 72 10.51 -2.07 -0.09
C ASN A 72 10.63 -1.77 -1.60
N LEU A 73 10.89 -0.51 -1.95
CA LEU A 73 10.91 -0.06 -3.36
C LEU A 73 11.87 -0.88 -4.23
N THR A 74 13.09 -1.15 -3.74
CA THR A 74 14.09 -1.91 -4.49
C THR A 74 13.60 -3.32 -4.81
N GLU A 75 13.00 -4.00 -3.83
CA GLU A 75 12.47 -5.35 -4.01
C GLU A 75 11.23 -5.37 -4.90
N VAL A 76 10.35 -4.37 -4.78
CA VAL A 76 9.20 -4.20 -5.68
C VAL A 76 9.68 -4.02 -7.11
N LEU A 77 10.61 -3.09 -7.37
CA LEU A 77 11.14 -2.86 -8.71
C LEU A 77 11.83 -4.09 -9.29
N ARG A 78 12.67 -4.78 -8.49
CA ARG A 78 13.35 -6.02 -8.92
C ARG A 78 12.34 -7.08 -9.38
N ARG A 79 11.19 -7.21 -8.71
CA ARG A 79 10.14 -8.17 -9.08
C ARG A 79 9.30 -7.71 -10.28
N SER A 80 9.15 -6.40 -10.46
CA SER A 80 8.33 -5.82 -11.53
C SER A 80 9.06 -5.66 -12.86
N ILE A 81 10.40 -5.70 -12.88
CA ILE A 81 11.19 -5.65 -14.11
C ILE A 81 10.99 -6.95 -14.90
N THR A 82 10.60 -6.79 -16.16
CA THR A 82 10.59 -7.89 -17.13
C THR A 82 11.61 -7.64 -18.22
N VAL A 83 12.22 -8.70 -18.75
CA VAL A 83 13.14 -8.61 -19.89
C VAL A 83 12.47 -9.25 -21.10
N LYS A 84 12.40 -8.52 -22.20
CA LYS A 84 11.86 -9.00 -23.49
C LYS A 84 12.88 -8.71 -24.58
N ASP A 85 13.29 -9.76 -25.29
CA ASP A 85 14.22 -9.66 -26.42
C ASP A 85 15.52 -8.91 -26.11
N GLY A 86 16.03 -9.05 -24.88
CA GLY A 86 17.24 -8.37 -24.41
C GLY A 86 17.04 -6.93 -23.93
N PHE A 87 15.81 -6.40 -23.98
CA PHE A 87 15.45 -5.07 -23.48
C PHE A 87 14.74 -5.16 -22.13
N ILE A 88 15.01 -4.18 -21.27
CA ILE A 88 14.29 -4.00 -20.00
C ILE A 88 12.94 -3.36 -20.31
N ASP A 89 11.87 -4.09 -20.09
CA ASP A 89 10.49 -3.60 -20.19
C ASP A 89 10.06 -3.02 -18.84
N LEU A 90 9.95 -1.68 -18.80
CA LEU A 90 9.57 -0.89 -17.62
C LEU A 90 8.08 -0.52 -17.62
N ASN A 91 7.27 -0.96 -18.59
CA ASN A 91 5.88 -0.53 -18.69
C ASN A 91 5.07 -0.84 -17.42
N ASN A 92 5.26 -2.04 -16.86
CA ASN A 92 4.59 -2.48 -15.63
C ASN A 92 4.98 -1.65 -14.39
N ILE A 93 6.09 -0.91 -14.46
CA ILE A 93 6.58 -0.02 -13.39
C ILE A 93 6.05 1.39 -13.62
N LEU A 94 6.27 1.94 -14.81
CA LEU A 94 5.98 3.35 -15.13
C LEU A 94 4.48 3.63 -15.24
N PHE A 95 3.68 2.64 -15.65
CA PHE A 95 2.23 2.78 -15.78
C PHE A 95 1.43 2.24 -14.59
N ASN A 96 2.10 1.75 -13.53
CA ASN A 96 1.42 1.32 -12.31
C ASN A 96 1.35 2.49 -11.30
N PRO A 97 0.17 3.07 -11.04
CA PRO A 97 0.05 4.22 -10.14
C PRO A 97 0.48 3.93 -8.70
N TYR A 98 0.37 2.67 -8.25
CA TYR A 98 0.79 2.28 -6.91
C TYR A 98 2.31 2.19 -6.77
N ILE A 99 3.03 1.80 -7.83
CA ILE A 99 4.49 1.85 -7.84
C ILE A 99 4.98 3.30 -7.84
N LEU A 100 4.33 4.18 -8.62
CA LEU A 100 4.64 5.61 -8.61
C LEU A 100 4.40 6.25 -7.23
N LYS A 101 3.31 5.87 -6.56
CA LYS A 101 3.02 6.32 -5.18
C LYS A 101 4.06 5.81 -4.19
N LEU A 102 4.55 4.57 -4.37
CA LEU A 102 5.66 4.05 -3.56
C LEU A 102 6.96 4.83 -3.78
N TYR A 103 7.25 5.19 -5.04
CA TYR A 103 8.39 6.05 -5.36
C TYR A 103 8.27 7.43 -4.67
N GLN A 104 7.09 8.07 -4.75
CA GLN A 104 6.82 9.33 -4.05
C GLN A 104 7.09 9.21 -2.55
N ARG A 105 6.59 8.14 -1.89
CA ARG A 105 6.84 7.90 -0.46
C ARG A 105 8.33 7.83 -0.16
N ARG A 106 9.10 7.11 -0.97
CA ARG A 106 10.55 7.00 -0.79
C ARG A 106 11.26 8.33 -0.93
N VAL A 107 10.85 9.16 -1.89
CA VAL A 107 11.40 10.52 -2.06
C VAL A 107 11.12 11.37 -0.82
N LEU A 108 9.88 11.36 -0.31
CA LEU A 108 9.53 12.10 0.90
C LEU A 108 10.34 11.62 2.13
N GLU A 109 10.51 10.30 2.30
CA GLU A 109 11.28 9.73 3.42
C GLU A 109 12.78 10.10 3.38
N VAL A 110 13.35 10.33 2.20
CA VAL A 110 14.79 10.62 2.04
C VAL A 110 15.07 12.13 2.09
N PHE A 111 14.14 12.95 1.61
CA PHE A 111 14.39 14.37 1.32
C PHE A 111 13.49 15.35 2.10
N SER A 112 12.58 14.89 2.95
CA SER A 112 11.75 15.72 3.84
C SER A 112 12.14 15.53 5.30
#